data_AF-A0A5N8YGA3-F1
#
_entry.id   AF-A0A5N8YGA3-F1
#
_cell.length_a   1.000
_cell.length_b   1.000
_cell.length_c   1.000
_cell.angle_alpha   90.00
_cell.angle_beta   90.00
_cell.angle_gamma   90.00
#
_symmetry.space_group_name_H-M   'P 1'
#
loop_
_entity.id
_entity.type
_entity.pdbx_description
1 polymer ?
#
loop_
_entity_poly.entity_id
_entity_poly.type
_entity_poly.pdbx_seq_one_letter_code
_entity_poly.pdbx_strand_id
1 'polypeptide(L)'
;MTNCWGIRGATTVDDDNGESILEATRELLEAIMDANQLDKSQVAAIWFTTTSDLKAEFPALAARKMGWDKVALLCAHEMNVPNSLPKCIRVLLLVNTNKAAEDLKFVYLREARGLRDHGSHDEE
;
A
#
# COMPACT_ATOMS: atom_id res chain seq x y z
N MET A 1 3.22 -13.49 -22.56
CA MET A 1 3.95 -13.81 -21.31
C MET A 1 3.55 -12.77 -20.29
N THR A 2 3.22 -13.18 -19.06
CA THR A 2 2.91 -12.26 -17.96
C THR A 2 4.21 -11.83 -17.28
N ASN A 3 4.35 -10.53 -17.00
CA ASN A 3 5.48 -9.98 -16.23
C ASN A 3 5.05 -9.74 -14.79
N CYS A 4 6.02 -9.77 -13.86
CA CYS A 4 5.80 -9.39 -12.47
C CYS A 4 6.16 -7.92 -12.28
N TRP A 5 5.20 -7.11 -11.83
CA TRP A 5 5.38 -5.68 -11.60
C TRP A 5 5.01 -5.29 -10.17
N GLY A 6 5.63 -4.20 -9.69
CA GLY A 6 5.32 -3.60 -8.40
C GLY A 6 4.31 -2.46 -8.56
N ILE A 7 3.28 -2.43 -7.71
CA ILE A 7 2.34 -1.33 -7.58
C ILE A 7 2.47 -0.75 -6.17
N ARG A 8 2.78 0.54 -6.10
CA ARG A 8 2.85 1.28 -4.85
C ARG A 8 1.47 1.78 -4.43
N GLY A 9 1.24 1.78 -3.13
CA GLY A 9 0.25 2.65 -2.55
C GLY A 9 0.58 3.09 -1.14
N ALA A 10 -0.10 4.14 -0.69
CA ALA A 10 0.01 4.65 0.67
C ALA A 10 -1.28 5.32 1.14
N THR A 11 -1.51 5.28 2.44
CA THR A 11 -2.62 5.95 3.12
C THR A 11 -2.17 6.36 4.53
N THR A 12 -3.00 7.11 5.24
CA THR A 12 -2.78 7.50 6.64
C THR A 12 -3.97 7.14 7.51
N VAL A 13 -3.75 7.07 8.81
CA VAL A 13 -4.82 6.94 9.81
C VAL A 13 -4.78 8.11 10.79
N ASP A 14 -5.95 8.52 11.28
CA ASP A 14 -6.03 9.59 12.28
C ASP A 14 -5.57 9.09 13.66
N ASP A 15 -5.81 7.81 13.97
CA ASP A 15 -5.54 7.19 15.26
C ASP A 15 -4.85 5.82 15.15
N ASP A 16 -3.96 5.52 16.09
CA ASP A 16 -3.31 4.20 16.24
C ASP A 16 -4.26 3.25 16.97
N ASN A 17 -5.27 2.78 16.26
CA ASN A 17 -6.16 1.71 16.72
C ASN A 17 -6.40 0.68 15.60
N GLY A 18 -6.78 -0.54 15.98
CA GLY A 18 -6.91 -1.65 15.03
C GLY A 18 -7.99 -1.42 13.97
N GLU A 19 -9.11 -0.79 14.31
CA GLU A 19 -10.18 -0.51 13.35
C GLU A 19 -9.70 0.46 12.26
N SER A 20 -9.12 1.60 12.65
CA SER A 20 -8.60 2.60 11.71
C SER A 20 -7.51 2.04 10.79
N ILE A 21 -6.58 1.22 11.31
CA ILE A 21 -5.53 0.57 10.51
C ILE A 21 -6.15 -0.38 9.48
N LEU A 22 -7.11 -1.20 9.89
CA LEU A 22 -7.73 -2.19 9.01
C LEU A 22 -8.63 -1.56 7.94
N GLU A 23 -9.41 -0.53 8.30
CA GLU A 23 -10.27 0.19 7.37
C GLU A 23 -9.44 0.93 6.32
N ALA A 24 -8.42 1.69 6.75
CA ALA A 24 -7.54 2.41 5.83
C ALA A 24 -6.76 1.46 4.91
N THR A 25 -6.28 0.33 5.43
CA THR A 25 -5.59 -0.66 4.61
C THR A 25 -6.53 -1.31 3.59
N ARG A 26 -7.77 -1.62 3.98
CA ARG A 26 -8.77 -2.18 3.07
C ARG A 26 -9.10 -1.19 1.94
N GLU A 27 -9.41 0.05 2.30
CA GLU A 27 -9.69 1.13 1.35
C GLU A 27 -8.54 1.28 0.34
N LEU A 28 -7.30 1.27 0.83
CA LEU A 28 -6.11 1.35 -0.01
C LEU A 28 -6.00 0.16 -0.99
N LEU A 29 -6.18 -1.08 -0.51
CA LEU A 29 -6.09 -2.27 -1.35
C LEU A 29 -7.21 -2.28 -2.41
N GLU A 30 -8.45 -1.97 -2.04
CA GLU A 30 -9.59 -1.88 -2.96
C GLU A 30 -9.32 -0.83 -4.05
N ALA A 31 -8.88 0.37 -3.66
CA ALA A 31 -8.55 1.43 -4.60
C ALA A 31 -7.41 1.05 -5.57
N ILE A 32 -6.40 0.30 -5.10
CA ILE A 32 -5.32 -0.20 -5.97
C ILE A 32 -5.85 -1.20 -6.98
N MET A 33 -6.65 -2.17 -6.54
CA MET A 33 -7.23 -3.20 -7.41
C MET A 33 -8.12 -2.57 -8.47
N ASP A 34 -8.98 -1.63 -8.08
CA ASP A 34 -9.91 -0.93 -8.98
C ASP A 34 -9.18 -0.04 -10.00
N ALA A 35 -8.22 0.78 -9.55
CA ALA A 35 -7.45 1.67 -10.42
C ALA A 35 -6.67 0.92 -11.50
N ASN A 36 -6.26 -0.31 -11.20
CA ASN A 36 -5.49 -1.18 -12.08
C ASN A 36 -6.31 -2.29 -12.72
N GLN A 37 -7.63 -2.38 -12.47
CA GLN A 37 -8.52 -3.43 -12.98
C GLN A 37 -7.91 -4.82 -12.80
N LEU A 38 -7.45 -5.13 -11.58
CA LEU A 38 -6.77 -6.37 -11.27
C LEU A 38 -7.73 -7.40 -10.69
N ASP A 39 -7.51 -8.66 -11.05
CA ASP A 39 -8.06 -9.79 -10.32
C ASP A 39 -7.14 -10.19 -9.18
N LYS A 40 -7.72 -10.64 -8.07
CA LYS A 40 -6.97 -11.15 -6.91
C LYS A 40 -6.01 -12.29 -7.27
N SER A 41 -6.34 -13.11 -8.27
CA SER A 41 -5.48 -14.20 -8.77
C SER A 41 -4.16 -13.70 -9.36
N GLN A 42 -4.08 -12.41 -9.70
CA GLN A 42 -2.88 -11.77 -10.23
C GLN A 42 -1.91 -11.30 -9.13
N VAL A 43 -2.35 -11.23 -7.87
CA VAL A 43 -1.51 -10.76 -6.75
C VAL A 43 -0.60 -11.89 -6.28
N ALA A 44 0.71 -11.75 -6.52
CA ALA A 44 1.71 -12.71 -6.08
C ALA A 44 2.04 -12.55 -4.59
N ALA A 45 2.28 -11.30 -4.15
CA ALA A 45 2.63 -10.98 -2.77
C ALA A 45 2.31 -9.51 -2.45
N ILE A 46 2.24 -9.21 -1.15
CA ILE A 46 2.14 -7.82 -0.66
C ILE A 46 3.13 -7.60 0.46
N TRP A 47 3.90 -6.53 0.34
CA TRP A 47 4.73 -6.00 1.40
C TRP A 47 4.07 -4.75 1.97
N PHE A 48 3.74 -4.78 3.26
CA PHE A 48 3.22 -3.64 4.01
C PHE A 48 4.33 -3.00 4.82
N THR A 49 4.40 -1.68 4.85
CA THR A 49 5.20 -0.96 5.85
C THR A 49 4.33 0.03 6.62
N THR A 50 4.60 0.20 7.91
CA THR A 50 3.99 1.26 8.72
C THR A 50 5.07 2.16 9.29
N THR A 51 4.76 3.43 9.49
CA THR A 51 5.58 4.25 10.40
C THR A 51 5.55 3.67 11.81
N SER A 52 6.61 3.93 12.59
CA SER A 52 6.80 3.33 13.92
C SER A 52 5.82 3.84 14.99
N ASP A 53 5.05 4.88 14.68
CA ASP A 53 3.96 5.41 15.49
C ASP A 53 2.62 4.65 15.30
N LEU A 54 2.58 3.63 14.42
CA LEU A 54 1.48 2.66 14.31
C LEU A 54 1.89 1.28 14.81
N LYS A 55 1.21 0.81 15.85
CA LYS A 55 1.52 -0.44 16.56
C LYS A 55 0.28 -1.24 16.97
N ALA A 56 -0.92 -0.69 16.80
CA ALA A 56 -2.13 -1.31 17.32
C ALA A 56 -2.58 -2.56 16.57
N GLU A 57 -2.22 -2.73 15.29
CA GLU A 57 -2.62 -3.88 14.47
C GLU A 57 -1.72 -4.06 13.23
N PHE A 58 -1.67 -5.28 12.70
CA PHE A 58 -1.01 -5.60 11.44
C PHE A 58 -1.90 -5.25 10.23
N PRO A 59 -1.43 -4.42 9.28
CA PRO A 59 -2.16 -4.12 8.05
C PRO A 59 -2.54 -5.37 7.24
N ALA A 60 -1.68 -6.40 7.25
CA ALA A 60 -1.92 -7.66 6.55
C ALA A 60 -3.22 -8.38 6.97
N LEU A 61 -3.73 -8.14 8.18
CA LEU A 61 -5.01 -8.69 8.62
C LEU A 61 -6.18 -8.15 7.78
N ALA A 62 -6.09 -6.93 7.23
CA ALA A 62 -7.11 -6.39 6.32
C ALA A 62 -7.22 -7.26 5.06
N ALA A 63 -6.08 -7.60 4.43
CA ALA A 63 -6.04 -8.48 3.26
C ALA A 63 -6.60 -9.87 3.59
N ARG A 64 -6.30 -10.44 4.77
CA ARG A 64 -6.90 -11.71 5.22
C ARG A 64 -8.42 -11.59 5.37
N LYS A 65 -8.93 -10.50 5.95
CA LYS A 65 -10.38 -10.24 6.06
C LYS A 65 -11.07 -10.06 4.70
N MET A 66 -10.33 -9.63 3.68
CA MET A 66 -10.79 -9.61 2.28
C MET A 66 -10.71 -11.01 1.61
N GLY A 67 -10.35 -12.05 2.36
CA GLY A 67 -10.22 -13.43 1.92
C GLY A 67 -8.89 -13.76 1.23
N TRP A 68 -7.86 -12.91 1.31
CA TRP A 68 -6.58 -13.11 0.59
C TRP A 68 -5.69 -14.13 1.31
N ASP A 69 -6.24 -15.30 1.66
CA ASP A 69 -5.62 -16.32 2.49
C ASP A 69 -4.44 -17.04 1.84
N LYS A 70 -4.36 -17.00 0.51
CA LYS A 70 -3.29 -17.65 -0.28
C LYS A 70 -2.22 -16.69 -0.78
N VAL A 71 -2.40 -15.38 -0.60
CA VAL A 71 -1.39 -14.38 -0.96
C VAL A 71 -0.32 -14.35 0.14
N ALA A 72 0.96 -14.28 -0.26
CA ALA A 72 2.06 -14.07 0.67
C ALA A 72 2.05 -12.62 1.16
N LEU A 73 1.97 -12.42 2.48
CA LEU A 73 1.88 -11.09 3.10
C LEU A 73 3.06 -10.92 4.06
N LEU A 74 3.72 -9.76 4.02
CA LEU A 74 4.80 -9.41 4.93
C LEU A 74 4.57 -8.00 5.47
N CYS A 75 4.75 -7.79 6.77
CA CYS A 75 4.75 -6.47 7.39
C CYS A 75 6.15 -6.12 7.90
N ALA A 76 6.53 -4.85 7.79
CA ALA A 76 7.71 -4.28 8.41
C ALA A 76 7.41 -2.86 8.91
N HIS A 77 8.33 -2.29 9.68
CA HIS A 77 8.32 -0.85 9.92
C HIS A 77 9.11 -0.12 8.84
N GLU A 78 8.61 1.05 8.45
CA GLU A 78 9.28 1.99 7.58
C GLU A 78 10.44 2.67 8.32
N MET A 79 11.39 3.23 7.57
CA MET A 79 12.43 4.09 8.13
C MET A 79 11.83 5.22 8.98
N ASN A 80 12.40 5.48 10.15
CA ASN A 80 11.95 6.52 11.07
C ASN A 80 12.68 7.85 10.76
N VAL A 81 12.26 8.54 9.70
CA VAL A 81 12.84 9.81 9.26
C VAL A 81 12.17 10.98 9.99
N PRO A 82 12.93 11.91 10.60
CA PRO A 82 12.36 13.10 11.24
C PRO A 82 11.50 13.91 10.27
N ASN A 83 10.36 14.41 10.75
CA ASN A 83 9.37 15.19 9.98
C ASN A 83 8.78 14.45 8.76
N SER A 84 8.97 13.14 8.66
CA SER A 84 8.27 12.33 7.65
C SER A 84 6.79 12.20 8.01
N LEU A 85 5.97 11.87 6.99
CA LEU A 85 4.53 11.73 7.14
C LEU A 85 4.18 10.70 8.24
N PRO A 86 3.56 11.11 9.36
CA PRO A 86 3.24 10.23 10.47
C PRO A 86 2.05 9.33 10.15
N LYS A 87 1.84 8.30 10.98
CA LYS A 87 0.68 7.38 10.93
C LYS A 87 0.39 6.85 9.52
N CYS A 88 1.44 6.50 8.79
CA CYS A 88 1.36 6.16 7.38
C CYS A 88 1.51 4.66 7.17
N ILE A 89 0.60 4.09 6.37
CA ILE A 89 0.62 2.70 5.92
C ILE A 89 0.97 2.72 4.44
N ARG A 90 2.01 1.98 4.04
CA ARG A 90 2.44 1.84 2.65
C ARG A 90 2.34 0.38 2.22
N VAL A 91 2.14 0.19 0.93
CA VAL A 91 2.09 -1.14 0.31
C VAL A 91 2.93 -1.17 -0.97
N LEU A 92 3.58 -2.31 -1.17
CA LEU A 92 4.10 -2.75 -2.46
C LEU A 92 3.40 -4.06 -2.81
N LEU A 93 2.48 -3.99 -3.79
CA LEU A 93 1.84 -5.17 -4.36
C LEU A 93 2.70 -5.68 -5.50
N LEU A 94 3.06 -6.95 -5.47
CA LEU A 94 3.69 -7.65 -6.59
C LEU A 94 2.60 -8.37 -7.37
N VAL A 95 2.44 -8.04 -8.64
CA VAL A 95 1.35 -8.54 -9.49
C VAL A 95 1.86 -9.15 -10.79
N ASN A 96 1.28 -10.26 -11.20
CA ASN A 96 1.52 -10.90 -12.50
C ASN A 96 0.47 -10.42 -13.51
N THR A 97 0.90 -9.65 -14.51
CA THR A 97 -0.02 -9.03 -15.47
C THR A 97 0.60 -8.94 -16.87
N ASN A 98 -0.26 -8.79 -17.88
CA ASN A 98 0.14 -8.48 -19.25
C ASN A 98 0.25 -6.97 -19.52
N LYS A 99 -0.17 -6.12 -18.56
CA LYS A 99 -0.03 -4.66 -18.67
C LYS A 99 1.44 -4.26 -18.65
N ALA A 100 1.77 -3.20 -19.38
CA ALA A 100 3.09 -2.58 -19.28
C ALA A 100 3.21 -1.85 -17.93
N ALA A 101 4.45 -1.66 -17.45
CA ALA A 101 4.68 -0.99 -16.17
C ALA A 101 4.17 0.47 -16.17
N GLU A 102 4.25 1.15 -17.32
CA GLU A 102 3.77 2.52 -17.53
C GLU A 102 2.24 2.68 -17.45
N ASP A 103 1.49 1.59 -17.64
CA ASP A 103 0.03 1.59 -17.51
C ASP A 103 -0.45 1.39 -16.07
N LEU A 104 0.46 1.03 -15.16
CA LEU A 104 0.13 0.76 -13.76
C LEU A 104 0.01 2.05 -12.97
N LYS A 105 -1.05 2.14 -12.18
CA LYS A 105 -1.38 3.30 -11.37
C LYS A 105 -1.02 3.06 -9.92
N PHE A 106 -0.16 3.91 -9.39
CA PHE A 106 0.10 3.98 -7.96
C PHE A 106 -1.02 4.78 -7.27
N VAL A 107 -1.38 4.38 -6.06
CA VAL A 107 -2.53 4.94 -5.34
C VAL A 107 -2.10 5.55 -4.02
N TYR A 108 -2.34 6.84 -3.86
CA TYR A 108 -2.04 7.58 -2.64
C TYR A 108 -3.33 8.22 -2.12
N LEU A 109 -3.73 7.85 -0.91
CA LEU A 109 -4.98 8.29 -0.29
C LEU A 109 -4.69 9.22 0.89
N ARG A 110 -5.70 10.00 1.28
CA ARG A 110 -5.65 10.85 2.49
C ARG A 110 -4.42 11.77 2.47
N GLU A 111 -3.74 11.93 3.61
CA GLU A 111 -2.53 12.75 3.73
C GLU A 111 -1.33 12.17 2.96
N ALA A 112 -1.38 10.90 2.57
CA ALA A 112 -0.33 10.28 1.76
C ALA A 112 -0.33 10.77 0.30
N ARG A 113 -1.33 11.53 -0.16
CA ARG A 113 -1.37 12.14 -1.50
C ARG A 113 -0.13 13.00 -1.80
N GLY A 114 0.39 13.71 -0.79
CA GLY A 114 1.59 14.54 -0.95
C GLY A 114 2.89 13.76 -1.17
N LEU A 115 2.91 12.44 -0.93
CA LEU A 115 4.12 11.62 -1.12
C LEU A 115 4.55 11.50 -2.58
N ARG A 116 3.64 11.74 -3.54
CA ARG A 116 3.97 11.68 -4.97
C ARG A 116 4.79 12.89 -5.42
N ASP A 117 4.60 14.04 -4.78
CA ASP A 117 5.19 15.31 -5.20
C ASP A 117 6.63 15.48 -4.68
N HIS A 118 7.00 14.78 -3.60
CA HIS A 118 8.36 14.80 -3.04
C HIS A 118 9.40 14.00 -3.85
N GLY A 119 8.97 13.27 -4.89
CA GLY A 119 9.85 12.48 -5.77
C GLY A 119 10.39 13.25 -6.97
N SER A 120 9.83 14.41 -7.29
CA SER A 120 10.34 15.36 -8.28
C SER A 120 10.99 16.52 -7.53
N HIS A 121 12.27 16.37 -7.20
CA HIS A 121 13.12 17.55 -7.05
C HIS A 121 13.22 18.20 -8.43
N ASP A 122 12.26 19.05 -8.76
CA ASP A 122 12.56 20.18 -9.64
C ASP A 122 13.41 21.12 -8.78
N GLU A 123 14.70 21.15 -9.10
CA GLU A 123 15.61 22.19 -8.65
C GLU A 123 15.10 23.54 -9.19
N GLU A 124 14.61 24.40 -8.29
CA GLU A 124 14.62 25.86 -8.48
C GLU A 124 15.51 26.50 -7.41
#